data_AF-A0A423W260-F1
#
_entry.id   AF-A0A423W260-F1
#
_cell.length_a   1.000
_cell.length_b   1.000
_cell.length_c   1.000
_cell.angle_alpha   90.00
_cell.angle_beta   90.00
_cell.angle_gamma   90.00
#
_symmetry.space_group_name_H-M   'P 1'
#
loop_
_entity.id
_entity.type
_entity.pdbx_description
1 polymer ?
#
loop_
_entity_poly.entity_id
_entity_poly.type
_entity_poly.pdbx_seq_one_letter_code
_entity_poly.pdbx_strand_id
1 'polypeptide(L)'
;MAKARMVDICLVSCFVTVTLAMATHFHHTSFRHGAHQSLNGTYPKYRISPLDGSTIALPTQDQLDFQDKEMGILIHFNIATYINIDGCNGVPGLVPDPGTFNPTILNTDQWMDSITASGAKYATLVAKHNCGFTTWPSTIDFETRDNTTSPYNYTVAYSPVNGTDVVNLFSNSAEKYGIGHGFYYSTVVNNFLNVQNSLVNDTWSPGEIRITNDTYDEIVIAQLTELWTNYGTLTELWFDGGYSASQMEKIEELLQRY
;
A
#
# COMPACT_ATOMS: atom_id res chain seq x y z
N MET A 1 -21.17 -0.97 4.57
CA MET A 1 -19.91 -0.20 4.53
C MET A 1 -18.86 -1.10 5.14
N ALA A 2 -18.06 -1.75 4.29
CA ALA A 2 -16.97 -2.59 4.72
C ALA A 2 -15.90 -1.68 5.33
N LYS A 3 -15.39 -2.03 6.52
CA LYS A 3 -14.34 -1.27 7.21
C LYS A 3 -13.03 -1.96 6.88
N ALA A 4 -12.07 -1.26 6.29
CA ALA A 4 -10.72 -1.82 6.18
C ALA A 4 -10.07 -1.82 7.57
N ARG A 5 -9.57 -2.97 8.02
CA ARG A 5 -8.69 -3.07 9.19
C ARG A 5 -7.38 -3.69 8.76
N MET A 6 -6.30 -3.06 9.20
CA MET A 6 -4.94 -3.36 8.79
C MET A 6 -4.54 -4.80 9.15
N VAL A 7 -3.97 -5.51 8.17
CA VAL A 7 -3.38 -6.83 8.36
C VAL A 7 -1.87 -6.65 8.22
N ASP A 8 -1.15 -6.82 9.32
CA ASP A 8 0.30 -6.63 9.39
C ASP A 8 0.99 -7.92 8.89
N ILE A 9 1.51 -7.91 7.65
CA ILE A 9 2.26 -9.03 7.07
C ILE A 9 3.63 -8.53 6.63
N CYS A 10 4.65 -8.93 7.38
CA CYS A 10 6.05 -8.69 7.06
C CYS A 10 6.58 -9.86 6.23
N LEU A 11 6.76 -9.66 4.92
CA LEU A 11 7.45 -10.60 4.02
C LEU A 11 8.45 -9.81 3.16
N VAL A 12 9.73 -10.09 3.39
CA VAL A 12 10.86 -9.45 2.71
C VAL A 12 11.30 -10.26 1.49
N SER A 13 11.61 -9.52 0.40
CA SER A 13 12.33 -9.89 -0.83
C SER A 13 11.46 -10.21 -2.05
N CYS A 14 11.68 -9.48 -3.16
CA CYS A 14 12.17 -10.08 -4.43
C CYS A 14 12.38 -9.02 -5.54
N PHE A 15 13.55 -9.10 -6.20
CA PHE A 15 13.80 -8.59 -7.57
C PHE A 15 12.66 -8.99 -8.52
N VAL A 16 12.26 -8.15 -9.48
CA VAL A 16 11.24 -8.37 -10.55
C VAL A 16 10.72 -9.81 -10.61
N THR A 17 9.85 -10.14 -9.66
CA THR A 17 9.25 -11.46 -9.47
C THR A 17 7.86 -11.18 -8.93
N VAL A 18 6.85 -11.86 -9.47
CA VAL A 18 5.54 -11.95 -8.84
C VAL A 18 5.75 -12.67 -7.51
N THR A 19 5.83 -11.91 -6.40
CA THR A 19 5.90 -12.51 -5.07
C THR A 19 4.52 -13.09 -4.74
N LEU A 20 4.47 -14.43 -4.64
CA LEU A 20 3.26 -15.17 -4.34
C LEU A 20 3.12 -15.33 -2.83
N ALA A 21 2.14 -14.65 -2.22
CA ALA A 21 1.72 -14.96 -0.86
C ALA A 21 0.72 -16.13 -0.95
N MET A 22 1.13 -17.33 -0.55
CA MET A 22 0.26 -18.51 -0.48
C MET A 22 -0.14 -18.79 0.98
N ALA A 23 -1.43 -18.70 1.30
CA ALA A 23 -1.97 -19.31 2.51
C ALA A 23 -2.06 -20.84 2.32
N THR A 24 -1.53 -21.61 3.27
CA THR A 24 -1.51 -23.08 3.20
C THR A 24 -2.91 -23.68 3.25
N HIS A 25 -3.21 -24.54 2.27
CA HIS A 25 -4.44 -25.33 2.16
C HIS A 25 -4.80 -26.10 3.44
N PHE A 26 -5.97 -25.84 4.01
CA PHE A 26 -6.70 -26.79 4.85
C PHE A 26 -7.94 -27.28 4.10
N HIS A 27 -8.11 -28.60 4.01
CA HIS A 27 -9.31 -29.21 3.41
C HIS A 27 -10.57 -28.78 4.18
N HIS A 28 -11.42 -27.96 3.55
CA HIS A 28 -12.74 -27.65 4.06
C HIS A 28 -13.76 -28.73 3.66
N THR A 29 -14.30 -29.43 4.66
CA THR A 29 -15.59 -30.09 4.53
C THR A 29 -16.68 -29.01 4.49
N SER A 30 -17.50 -29.02 3.45
CA SER A 30 -18.59 -28.05 3.26
C SER A 30 -19.67 -28.26 4.34
N PHE A 31 -19.69 -27.38 5.33
CA PHE A 31 -20.87 -27.18 6.18
C PHE A 31 -21.76 -26.11 5.55
N ARG A 32 -22.92 -26.54 5.04
CA ARG A 32 -23.99 -25.65 4.57
C ARG A 32 -24.34 -24.65 5.68
N HIS A 33 -24.01 -23.38 5.48
CA HIS A 33 -24.50 -22.31 6.34
C HIS A 33 -25.94 -21.98 5.96
N GLY A 34 -26.86 -22.31 6.86
CA GLY A 34 -28.19 -21.74 6.85
C GLY A 34 -28.11 -20.23 7.04
N ALA A 35 -29.03 -19.51 6.40
CA ALA A 35 -29.16 -18.07 6.49
C ALA A 35 -29.23 -17.64 7.98
N HIS A 36 -28.19 -16.97 8.47
CA HIS A 36 -28.20 -16.34 9.78
C HIS A 36 -28.37 -14.83 9.64
N GLN A 37 -29.48 -14.38 10.20
CA GLN A 37 -29.91 -13.00 10.33
C GLN A 37 -28.83 -12.10 10.93
N SER A 38 -28.79 -10.85 10.45
CA SER A 38 -28.01 -9.78 11.07
C SER A 38 -28.44 -9.58 12.52
N LEU A 39 -27.56 -9.89 13.46
CA LEU A 39 -27.74 -9.55 14.86
C LEU A 39 -26.68 -8.55 15.27
N ASN A 40 -27.11 -7.46 15.90
CA ASN A 40 -26.33 -6.43 16.60
C ASN A 40 -25.50 -7.00 17.78
N GLY A 41 -24.84 -8.15 17.62
CA GLY A 41 -24.10 -8.85 18.66
C GLY A 41 -22.60 -8.64 18.50
N THR A 42 -21.95 -8.18 19.56
CA THR A 42 -20.49 -8.20 19.69
C THR A 42 -20.00 -9.64 19.61
N TYR A 43 -19.40 -10.02 18.47
CA TYR A 43 -18.71 -11.30 18.35
C TYR A 43 -17.61 -11.39 19.43
N PRO A 44 -17.46 -12.54 20.11
CA PRO A 44 -16.39 -12.71 21.10
C PRO A 44 -15.02 -12.58 20.40
N LYS A 45 -14.11 -11.79 20.98
CA LYS A 45 -12.76 -11.57 20.43
C LYS A 45 -11.80 -12.76 20.67
N TYR A 46 -12.22 -13.72 21.48
CA TYR A 46 -11.41 -14.87 21.85
C TYR A 46 -12.30 -16.07 22.22
N ARG A 47 -11.70 -17.26 22.21
CA ARG A 47 -12.24 -18.49 22.79
C ARG A 47 -11.24 -19.09 23.78
N ILE A 48 -11.72 -19.92 24.71
CA ILE A 48 -10.84 -20.68 25.61
C ILE A 48 -10.55 -22.04 24.98
N SER A 49 -9.27 -22.40 24.91
CA SER A 49 -8.79 -23.68 24.42
C SER A 49 -9.31 -24.82 25.31
N PRO A 50 -9.96 -25.85 24.75
CA PRO A 50 -10.40 -27.01 25.53
C PRO A 50 -9.22 -27.93 25.92
N LEU A 51 -8.02 -27.73 25.35
CA LEU A 51 -6.86 -28.58 25.58
C LEU A 51 -6.06 -28.16 26.82
N ASP A 52 -5.90 -26.85 27.02
CA ASP A 52 -5.00 -26.28 28.03
C ASP A 52 -5.56 -25.04 28.73
N GLY A 53 -6.79 -24.63 28.41
CA GLY A 53 -7.42 -23.44 29.00
C GLY A 53 -6.85 -22.10 28.54
N SER A 54 -5.96 -22.09 27.53
CA SER A 54 -5.38 -20.86 27.00
C SER A 54 -6.41 -20.00 26.24
N THR A 55 -6.20 -18.69 26.24
CA THR A 55 -7.00 -17.74 25.45
C THR A 55 -6.52 -17.74 24.00
N ILE A 56 -7.41 -18.12 23.08
CA ILE A 56 -7.16 -18.12 21.63
C ILE A 56 -7.92 -16.94 21.02
N ALA A 57 -7.19 -15.98 20.42
CA ALA A 57 -7.80 -14.88 19.69
C ALA A 57 -8.63 -15.39 18.49
N LEU A 58 -9.77 -14.75 18.23
CA LEU A 58 -10.58 -15.02 17.05
C LEU A 58 -10.37 -13.89 16.02
N PRO A 59 -10.30 -14.22 14.72
CA PRO A 59 -10.18 -13.21 13.68
C PRO A 59 -11.44 -12.34 13.62
N THR A 60 -11.25 -11.07 13.24
CA THR A 60 -12.37 -10.19 12.88
C THR A 60 -13.00 -10.64 11.56
N GLN A 61 -14.18 -10.09 11.23
CA GLN A 61 -14.80 -10.35 9.92
C GLN A 61 -13.86 -9.94 8.77
N ASP A 62 -13.24 -8.76 8.85
CA ASP A 62 -12.31 -8.29 7.80
C ASP A 62 -11.10 -9.24 7.62
N GLN A 63 -10.60 -9.82 8.73
CA GLN A 63 -9.52 -10.81 8.69
C GLN A 63 -9.97 -12.14 8.08
N LEU A 64 -11.20 -12.57 8.33
CA LEU A 64 -11.79 -13.75 7.67
C LEU A 64 -12.01 -13.49 6.17
N ASP A 65 -12.55 -12.32 5.81
CA ASP A 65 -12.77 -11.92 4.42
C ASP A 65 -11.45 -11.85 3.64
N PHE A 66 -10.37 -11.41 4.29
CA PHE A 66 -9.01 -11.45 3.74
C PHE A 66 -8.49 -12.89 3.63
N GLN A 67 -8.66 -13.70 4.68
CA GLN A 67 -8.22 -15.10 4.69
C GLN A 67 -8.88 -15.94 3.59
N ASP A 68 -10.18 -15.69 3.32
CA ASP A 68 -10.97 -16.33 2.27
C ASP A 68 -10.52 -15.96 0.85
N LYS A 69 -9.71 -14.91 0.69
CA LYS A 69 -9.09 -14.57 -0.61
C LYS A 69 -7.95 -15.50 -0.98
N GLU A 70 -7.33 -16.16 0.01
CA GLU A 70 -6.25 -17.16 -0.08
C GLU A 70 -4.94 -16.69 -0.73
N MET A 71 -5.01 -16.06 -1.90
CA MET A 71 -3.87 -15.65 -2.72
C MET A 71 -4.08 -14.26 -3.32
N GLY A 72 -3.06 -13.43 -3.16
CA GLY A 72 -2.95 -12.11 -3.77
C GLY A 72 -1.63 -11.91 -4.51
N ILE A 73 -1.57 -10.84 -5.29
CA ILE A 73 -0.41 -10.48 -6.12
C ILE A 73 0.09 -9.09 -5.75
N LEU A 74 1.36 -8.97 -5.37
CA LEU A 74 2.03 -7.68 -5.20
C LEU A 74 2.69 -7.25 -6.51
N ILE A 75 2.37 -6.05 -6.98
CA ILE A 75 2.87 -5.48 -8.24
C ILE A 75 3.88 -4.37 -7.95
N HIS A 76 5.16 -4.70 -8.09
CA HIS A 76 6.26 -3.73 -8.04
C HIS A 76 6.44 -3.06 -9.40
N PHE A 77 5.78 -1.93 -9.59
CA PHE A 77 5.96 -1.06 -10.76
C PHE A 77 6.02 0.40 -10.31
N ASN A 78 7.20 1.00 -10.41
CA ASN A 78 7.48 2.38 -9.96
C ASN A 78 8.67 2.96 -10.75
N ILE A 79 9.19 4.15 -10.40
CA ILE A 79 10.36 4.73 -11.07
C ILE A 79 11.60 3.83 -10.99
N ALA A 80 11.70 3.04 -9.91
CA ALA A 80 12.77 2.06 -9.72
C ALA A 80 12.84 1.01 -10.85
N THR A 81 11.73 0.74 -11.55
CA THR A 81 11.69 -0.20 -12.69
C THR A 81 12.61 0.24 -13.84
N TYR A 82 12.92 1.54 -13.95
CA TYR A 82 13.75 2.11 -15.02
C TYR A 82 15.23 2.28 -14.64
N ILE A 83 15.60 1.84 -13.44
CA ILE A 83 16.97 1.85 -12.95
C ILE A 83 17.37 0.45 -12.47
N ASN A 84 18.66 0.15 -12.43
CA ASN A 84 19.15 -1.16 -12.01
C ASN A 84 19.28 -1.27 -10.48
N ILE A 85 18.28 -0.75 -9.74
CA ILE A 85 18.25 -0.71 -8.27
C ILE A 85 16.84 -1.05 -7.82
N ASP A 86 16.74 -2.06 -6.96
CA ASP A 86 15.47 -2.52 -6.39
C ASP A 86 14.89 -1.45 -5.47
N GLY A 87 13.89 -0.72 -5.95
CA GLY A 87 13.10 0.19 -5.13
C GLY A 87 13.85 1.39 -4.51
N CYS A 88 15.08 1.69 -4.95
CA CYS A 88 16.03 2.56 -4.24
C CYS A 88 16.49 2.05 -2.85
N ASN A 89 16.35 0.74 -2.60
CA ASN A 89 16.73 0.09 -1.35
C ASN A 89 18.24 0.18 -1.08
N GLY A 90 18.60 0.46 0.17
CA GLY A 90 19.99 0.45 0.62
C GLY A 90 20.87 1.54 0.02
N VAL A 91 20.29 2.52 -0.68
CA VAL A 91 21.00 3.67 -1.27
C VAL A 91 20.32 4.97 -0.83
N PRO A 92 20.53 5.43 0.43
CA PRO A 92 20.03 6.72 0.89
C PRO A 92 20.51 7.85 -0.04
N GLY A 93 19.67 8.85 -0.29
CA GLY A 93 20.00 9.96 -1.19
C GLY A 93 19.78 9.70 -2.68
N LEU A 94 19.43 8.48 -3.09
CA LEU A 94 19.13 8.20 -4.49
C LEU A 94 17.73 8.69 -4.86
N VAL A 95 17.67 9.78 -5.63
CA VAL A 95 16.44 10.35 -6.21
C VAL A 95 16.57 10.33 -7.75
N PRO A 96 16.04 9.29 -8.42
CA PRO A 96 16.02 9.24 -9.89
C PRO A 96 15.31 10.45 -10.54
N ASP A 97 15.70 10.83 -11.75
CA ASP A 97 14.99 11.88 -12.50
C ASP A 97 13.57 11.38 -12.88
N PRO A 98 12.47 12.10 -12.54
CA PRO A 98 11.11 11.76 -12.99
C PRO A 98 10.99 11.53 -14.50
N GLY A 99 11.86 12.18 -15.30
CA GLY A 99 12.00 11.97 -16.74
C GLY A 99 12.24 10.52 -17.16
N THR A 100 12.75 9.68 -16.25
CA THR A 100 13.03 8.26 -16.51
C THR A 100 11.78 7.37 -16.49
N PHE A 101 10.70 7.78 -15.80
CA PHE A 101 9.47 7.00 -15.73
C PHE A 101 8.65 7.17 -17.01
N ASN A 102 8.84 6.27 -17.98
CA ASN A 102 8.22 6.41 -19.30
C ASN A 102 7.68 5.08 -19.85
N PRO A 103 6.59 4.54 -19.30
CA PRO A 103 5.98 3.34 -19.85
C PRO A 103 5.34 3.62 -21.20
N THR A 104 5.79 2.92 -22.24
CA THR A 104 5.32 3.12 -23.62
C THR A 104 4.09 2.29 -23.98
N ILE A 105 3.85 1.19 -23.26
CA ILE A 105 2.76 0.24 -23.50
C ILE A 105 2.06 -0.19 -22.20
N LEU A 106 1.78 0.78 -21.32
CA LEU A 106 1.08 0.52 -20.06
C LEU A 106 -0.33 -0.03 -20.34
N ASN A 107 -0.63 -1.22 -19.81
CA ASN A 107 -1.94 -1.85 -19.92
C ASN A 107 -2.25 -2.64 -18.63
N THR A 108 -3.05 -2.04 -17.75
CA THR A 108 -3.44 -2.65 -16.47
C THR A 108 -4.46 -3.77 -16.63
N ASP A 109 -5.23 -3.80 -17.73
CA ASP A 109 -6.10 -4.96 -18.04
C ASP A 109 -5.26 -6.21 -18.33
N GLN A 110 -4.11 -6.07 -19.00
CA GLN A 110 -3.19 -7.19 -19.22
C GLN A 110 -2.59 -7.73 -17.90
N TRP A 111 -2.41 -6.86 -16.91
CA TRP A 111 -2.03 -7.30 -15.56
C TRP A 111 -3.16 -8.13 -14.95
N MET A 112 -4.42 -7.67 -15.08
CA MET A 112 -5.59 -8.38 -14.56
C MET A 112 -5.84 -9.73 -15.25
N ASP A 113 -5.58 -9.83 -16.56
CA ASP A 113 -5.62 -11.11 -17.27
C ASP A 113 -4.67 -12.12 -16.60
N SER A 114 -3.45 -11.68 -16.28
CA SER A 114 -2.42 -12.51 -15.64
C SER A 114 -2.79 -12.87 -14.19
N ILE A 115 -3.32 -11.90 -13.43
CA ILE A 115 -3.76 -12.11 -12.04
C ILE A 115 -4.93 -13.10 -12.01
N THR A 116 -5.92 -12.92 -12.87
CA THR A 116 -7.08 -13.82 -12.97
C THR A 116 -6.64 -15.23 -13.37
N ALA A 117 -5.73 -15.36 -14.34
CA ALA A 117 -5.19 -16.66 -14.77
C ALA A 117 -4.39 -17.37 -13.67
N SER A 118 -3.77 -16.63 -12.75
CA SER A 118 -3.09 -17.24 -11.60
C SER A 118 -4.07 -17.80 -10.57
N GLY A 119 -5.32 -17.33 -10.55
CA GLY A 119 -6.33 -17.69 -9.56
C GLY A 119 -6.40 -16.76 -8.35
N ALA A 120 -5.56 -15.72 -8.30
CA ALA A 120 -5.52 -14.74 -7.23
C ALA A 120 -6.84 -13.95 -7.14
N LYS A 121 -7.21 -13.56 -5.91
CA LYS A 121 -8.47 -12.87 -5.61
C LYS A 121 -8.30 -11.39 -5.32
N TYR A 122 -7.06 -10.96 -5.14
CA TYR A 122 -6.72 -9.56 -4.98
C TYR A 122 -5.32 -9.24 -5.51
N ALA A 123 -5.06 -7.95 -5.72
CA ALA A 123 -3.74 -7.46 -6.07
C ALA A 123 -3.44 -6.13 -5.35
N THR A 124 -2.18 -5.90 -5.05
CA THR A 124 -1.69 -4.71 -4.36
C THR A 124 -0.65 -4.03 -5.23
N LEU A 125 -0.87 -2.77 -5.57
CA LEU A 125 0.04 -1.97 -6.38
C LEU A 125 0.98 -1.16 -5.50
N VAL A 126 2.28 -1.16 -5.80
CA VAL A 126 3.26 -0.24 -5.22
C VAL A 126 3.01 1.18 -5.73
N ALA A 127 2.10 1.88 -5.06
CA ALA A 127 1.75 3.27 -5.38
C ALA A 127 2.93 4.21 -5.09
N LYS A 128 3.65 3.95 -4.00
CA LYS A 128 4.90 4.64 -3.64
C LYS A 128 5.89 3.69 -2.96
N HIS A 129 7.10 3.59 -3.51
CA HIS A 129 8.22 2.85 -2.91
C HIS A 129 9.25 3.80 -2.25
N ASN A 130 10.37 3.25 -1.78
CA ASN A 130 11.42 3.94 -1.03
C ASN A 130 12.11 5.10 -1.79
N CYS A 131 12.08 5.12 -3.13
CA CYS A 131 12.50 6.29 -3.90
C CYS A 131 11.68 7.55 -3.56
N GLY A 132 10.43 7.38 -3.13
CA GLY A 132 9.47 8.46 -2.87
C GLY A 132 8.58 8.82 -4.07
N PHE A 133 8.81 8.25 -5.26
CA PHE A 133 8.02 8.58 -6.46
C PHE A 133 6.60 8.01 -6.38
N THR A 134 5.59 8.86 -6.58
CA THR A 134 4.19 8.41 -6.64
C THR A 134 3.76 8.09 -8.07
N THR A 135 3.12 6.94 -8.26
CA THR A 135 2.58 6.52 -9.58
C THR A 135 1.18 7.08 -9.88
N TRP A 136 0.65 7.91 -8.99
CA TRP A 136 -0.52 8.78 -9.21
C TRP A 136 -0.10 10.25 -9.11
N PRO A 137 -0.84 11.18 -9.74
CA PRO A 137 -0.52 12.60 -9.73
C PRO A 137 -0.94 13.26 -8.40
N SER A 138 -0.29 12.89 -7.30
CA SER A 138 -0.48 13.50 -5.97
C SER A 138 -0.42 15.02 -6.06
N THR A 139 -1.38 15.70 -5.43
CA THR A 139 -1.55 17.16 -5.46
C THR A 139 -1.15 17.87 -4.16
N ILE A 140 -0.51 17.12 -3.25
CA ILE A 140 -0.13 17.60 -1.93
C ILE A 140 0.94 18.70 -2.02
N ASP A 141 0.65 19.84 -1.40
CA ASP A 141 1.61 20.88 -1.05
C ASP A 141 2.04 20.70 0.42
N PHE A 142 3.27 21.08 0.74
CA PHE A 142 3.81 20.97 2.10
C PHE A 142 4.81 22.09 2.43
N GLU A 143 5.01 22.36 3.71
CA GLU A 143 5.99 23.34 4.20
C GLU A 143 7.39 22.74 4.28
N THR A 144 8.37 23.39 3.66
CA THR A 144 9.78 23.02 3.75
C THR A 144 10.42 23.53 5.04
N ARG A 145 11.59 22.99 5.40
CA ARG A 145 12.40 23.45 6.54
C ARG A 145 12.82 24.92 6.43
N ASP A 146 12.83 25.47 5.21
CA ASP A 146 13.17 26.87 4.93
C ASP A 146 11.93 27.79 4.96
N ASN A 147 10.80 27.32 5.51
CA ASN A 147 9.51 28.02 5.63
C ASN A 147 8.96 28.49 4.28
N THR A 148 9.02 27.60 3.29
CA THR A 148 8.40 27.81 1.98
C THR A 148 7.47 26.65 1.65
N THR A 149 6.30 26.94 1.08
CA THR A 149 5.39 25.93 0.55
C THR A 149 5.95 25.37 -0.76
N SER A 150 6.02 24.05 -0.88
CA SER A 150 6.43 23.34 -2.09
C SER A 150 5.39 22.29 -2.47
N PRO A 151 5.11 22.11 -3.77
CA PRO A 151 4.36 20.94 -4.22
C PRO A 151 5.20 19.67 -4.05
N TYR A 152 4.52 18.54 -3.84
CA TYR A 152 5.11 17.22 -4.01
C TYR A 152 5.35 16.97 -5.50
N ASN A 153 6.51 17.42 -5.99
CA ASN A 153 6.86 17.41 -7.41
C ASN A 153 7.56 16.12 -7.88
N TYR A 154 7.49 15.07 -7.07
CA TYR A 154 8.12 13.78 -7.37
C TYR A 154 7.07 12.71 -7.65
N THR A 155 6.32 12.93 -8.73
CA THR A 155 5.16 12.15 -9.12
C THR A 155 5.16 11.88 -10.62
N VAL A 156 4.28 10.96 -11.06
CA VAL A 156 4.00 10.72 -12.48
C VAL A 156 3.66 12.00 -13.26
N ALA A 157 3.09 13.03 -12.63
CA ALA A 157 2.78 14.31 -13.27
C ALA A 157 4.02 15.08 -13.76
N TYR A 158 5.21 14.72 -13.28
CA TYR A 158 6.49 15.33 -13.67
C TYR A 158 7.31 14.41 -14.60
N SER A 159 6.70 13.31 -15.08
CA SER A 159 7.30 12.37 -16.02
C SER A 159 6.84 12.61 -17.47
N PRO A 160 7.42 11.94 -18.48
CA PRO A 160 6.96 12.00 -19.87
C PRO A 160 5.50 11.54 -20.06
N VAL A 161 4.94 10.79 -19.10
CA VAL A 161 3.55 10.33 -19.10
C VAL A 161 2.67 11.12 -18.11
N ASN A 162 2.88 12.42 -17.97
CA ASN A 162 2.24 13.32 -16.99
C ASN A 162 0.70 13.35 -16.94
N GLY A 163 0.00 12.85 -17.96
CA GLY A 163 -1.46 12.65 -17.97
C GLY A 163 -1.92 11.29 -17.46
N THR A 164 -1.00 10.44 -16.99
CA THR A 164 -1.28 9.06 -16.57
C THR A 164 -1.41 8.98 -15.06
N ASP A 165 -2.50 8.39 -14.59
CA ASP A 165 -2.64 7.94 -13.21
C ASP A 165 -2.64 6.40 -13.19
N VAL A 166 -1.51 5.80 -12.85
CA VAL A 166 -1.35 4.34 -12.85
C VAL A 166 -2.21 3.69 -11.78
N VAL A 167 -2.41 4.38 -10.65
CA VAL A 167 -3.25 3.91 -9.55
C VAL A 167 -4.70 3.85 -10.00
N ASN A 168 -5.20 4.89 -10.66
CA ASN A 168 -6.55 4.90 -11.25
C ASN A 168 -6.73 3.82 -12.31
N LEU A 169 -5.77 3.67 -13.23
CA LEU A 169 -5.83 2.63 -14.26
C LEU A 169 -5.90 1.22 -13.64
N PHE A 170 -5.06 0.95 -12.64
CA PHE A 170 -5.03 -0.32 -11.93
C PHE A 170 -6.33 -0.60 -11.18
N SER A 171 -6.84 0.36 -10.39
CA SER A 171 -8.09 0.21 -9.66
C SER A 171 -9.28 -0.05 -10.58
N ASN A 172 -9.40 0.70 -11.67
CA ASN A 172 -10.48 0.51 -12.65
C ASN A 172 -10.40 -0.88 -13.31
N SER A 173 -9.20 -1.34 -13.67
CA SER A 173 -9.01 -2.69 -14.20
C SER A 173 -9.35 -3.76 -13.15
N ALA A 174 -8.94 -3.59 -11.90
CA ALA A 174 -9.24 -4.55 -10.84
C ALA A 174 -10.76 -4.68 -10.62
N GLU A 175 -11.47 -3.55 -10.52
CA GLU A 175 -12.93 -3.52 -10.39
C GLU A 175 -13.62 -4.17 -11.60
N LYS A 176 -13.18 -3.84 -12.82
CA LYS A 176 -13.70 -4.44 -14.06
C LYS A 176 -13.58 -5.96 -14.08
N TYR A 177 -12.51 -6.51 -13.51
CA TYR A 177 -12.22 -7.95 -13.49
C TYR A 177 -12.74 -8.65 -12.21
N GLY A 178 -13.33 -7.91 -11.26
CA GLY A 178 -13.78 -8.46 -9.98
C GLY A 178 -12.64 -8.92 -9.08
N ILE A 179 -11.46 -8.33 -9.24
CA ILE A 179 -10.28 -8.56 -8.39
C ILE A 179 -10.27 -7.49 -7.30
N GLY A 180 -10.13 -7.89 -6.03
CA GLY A 180 -9.95 -6.91 -4.96
C GLY A 180 -8.63 -6.15 -5.15
N HIS A 181 -8.58 -4.86 -4.89
CA HIS A 181 -7.35 -4.09 -5.04
C HIS A 181 -6.92 -3.39 -3.77
N GLY A 182 -5.62 -3.15 -3.66
CA GLY A 182 -4.99 -2.49 -2.53
C GLY A 182 -3.77 -1.70 -2.94
N PHE A 183 -3.20 -0.96 -1.98
CA PHE A 183 -2.00 -0.15 -2.22
C PHE A 183 -0.92 -0.44 -1.21
N TYR A 184 0.29 -0.52 -1.74
CA TYR A 184 1.52 -0.46 -0.99
C TYR A 184 2.03 0.98 -0.97
N TYR A 185 2.42 1.41 0.22
CA TYR A 185 2.93 2.75 0.48
C TYR A 185 4.08 2.69 1.48
N SER A 186 5.28 3.11 1.06
CA SER A 186 6.41 3.22 2.00
C SER A 186 6.27 4.45 2.89
N THR A 187 6.22 4.20 4.21
CA THR A 187 6.25 5.25 5.25
C THR A 187 7.62 5.31 5.93
N VAL A 188 8.37 4.20 5.98
CA VAL A 188 9.62 4.09 6.73
C VAL A 188 10.80 4.68 5.96
N VAL A 189 10.74 4.65 4.62
CA VAL A 189 11.81 5.19 3.76
C VAL A 189 11.22 6.06 2.66
N ASN A 190 11.79 7.25 2.50
CA ASN A 190 11.48 8.14 1.40
C ASN A 190 12.72 8.94 1.03
N ASN A 191 13.44 8.50 -0.01
CA ASN A 191 14.67 9.18 -0.43
C ASN A 191 14.41 10.62 -0.86
N PHE A 192 13.35 10.89 -1.63
CA PHE A 192 13.01 12.25 -2.06
C PHE A 192 12.83 13.24 -0.88
N LEU A 193 12.33 12.76 0.25
CA LEU A 193 12.13 13.55 1.47
C LEU A 193 13.20 13.31 2.55
N ASN A 194 14.30 12.63 2.20
CA ASN A 194 15.41 12.29 3.10
C ASN A 194 14.99 11.55 4.38
N VAL A 195 14.04 10.62 4.26
CA VAL A 195 13.55 9.80 5.37
C VAL A 195 14.17 8.41 5.34
N GLN A 196 14.75 8.01 6.47
CA GLN A 196 15.25 6.65 6.72
C GLN A 196 14.82 6.21 8.12
N ASN A 197 14.34 4.97 8.28
CA ASN A 197 13.83 4.46 9.56
C ASN A 197 12.76 5.38 10.18
N SER A 198 11.87 5.91 9.34
CA SER A 198 10.80 6.85 9.71
C SER A 198 11.27 8.19 10.29
N LEU A 199 12.54 8.56 10.08
CA LEU A 199 13.11 9.83 10.54
C LEU A 199 13.73 10.59 9.37
N VAL A 200 13.45 11.89 9.29
CA VAL A 200 14.15 12.82 8.40
C VAL A 200 15.59 12.99 8.90
N ASN A 201 16.57 12.72 8.05
CA ASN A 201 17.98 12.90 8.42
C ASN A 201 18.41 14.38 8.42
N ASP A 202 19.47 14.68 9.16
CA ASP A 202 20.05 16.02 9.24
C ASP A 202 20.95 16.39 8.05
N THR A 203 21.47 15.39 7.34
CA THR A 203 22.32 15.57 6.15
C THR A 203 21.52 15.24 4.89
N TRP A 204 21.62 16.08 3.87
CA TRP A 204 20.89 15.90 2.62
C TRP A 204 21.82 15.60 1.44
N SER A 205 21.28 14.88 0.47
CA SER A 205 21.86 14.58 -0.83
C SER A 205 21.24 15.47 -1.92
N PRO A 206 21.89 15.62 -3.09
CA PRO A 206 21.29 16.32 -4.22
C PRO A 206 19.95 15.68 -4.64
N GLY A 207 18.95 16.52 -4.88
CA GLY A 207 17.60 16.08 -5.31
C GLY A 207 16.61 15.85 -4.16
N GLU A 208 17.06 15.79 -2.91
CA GLU A 208 16.18 15.67 -1.75
C GLU A 208 15.59 17.03 -1.34
N ILE A 209 14.36 17.01 -0.83
CA ILE A 209 13.70 18.20 -0.25
C ILE A 209 13.87 18.20 1.27
N ARG A 210 14.23 19.38 1.80
CA ARG A 210 14.46 19.57 3.23
C ARG A 210 13.14 19.84 3.93
N ILE A 211 12.68 18.89 4.74
CA ILE A 211 11.45 18.99 5.54
C ILE A 211 11.72 18.70 7.01
N THR A 212 10.68 18.72 7.84
CA THR A 212 10.70 18.25 9.23
C THR A 212 10.01 16.89 9.36
N ASN A 213 10.18 16.19 10.48
CA ASN A 213 9.42 14.96 10.77
C ASN A 213 7.91 15.21 10.80
N ASP A 214 7.47 16.33 11.37
CA ASP A 214 6.05 16.69 11.44
C ASP A 214 5.46 16.91 10.04
N THR A 215 6.19 17.63 9.18
CA THR A 215 5.85 17.79 7.76
C THR A 215 5.76 16.44 7.05
N TYR A 216 6.69 15.52 7.33
CA TYR A 216 6.66 14.20 6.71
C TYR A 216 5.39 13.43 7.07
N ASP A 217 5.01 13.44 8.35
CA ASP A 217 3.79 12.81 8.82
C ASP A 217 2.55 13.45 8.18
N GLU A 218 2.52 14.77 8.01
CA GLU A 218 1.45 15.47 7.29
C GLU A 218 1.34 15.03 5.83
N ILE A 219 2.47 14.95 5.12
CA ILE A 219 2.54 14.45 3.74
C ILE A 219 2.01 13.00 3.68
N VAL A 220 2.42 12.15 4.63
CA VAL A 220 1.97 10.75 4.69
C VAL A 220 0.45 10.67 4.83
N ILE A 221 -0.12 11.36 5.80
CA ILE A 221 -1.57 11.32 6.03
C ILE A 221 -2.34 11.94 4.85
N ALA A 222 -1.82 13.00 4.24
CA ALA A 222 -2.46 13.64 3.09
C ALA A 222 -2.45 12.72 1.85
N GLN A 223 -1.32 12.07 1.54
CA GLN A 223 -1.23 11.12 0.43
C GLN A 223 -2.05 9.84 0.67
N LEU A 224 -2.09 9.32 1.90
CA LEU A 224 -2.99 8.21 2.23
C LEU A 224 -4.46 8.61 2.08
N THR A 225 -4.80 9.85 2.45
CA THR A 225 -6.15 10.37 2.22
C THR A 225 -6.50 10.39 0.74
N GLU A 226 -5.61 10.86 -0.15
CA GLU A 226 -5.82 10.78 -1.61
C GLU A 226 -6.07 9.34 -2.07
N LEU A 227 -5.22 8.39 -1.62
CA LEU A 227 -5.31 6.98 -2.01
C LEU A 227 -6.60 6.29 -1.51
N TRP A 228 -7.07 6.61 -0.30
CA TRP A 228 -8.16 5.89 0.33
C TRP A 228 -9.54 6.49 0.00
N THR A 229 -9.57 7.69 -0.57
CA THR A 229 -10.82 8.37 -0.94
C THR A 229 -11.16 8.27 -2.42
N ASN A 230 -10.14 8.26 -3.29
CA ASN A 230 -10.38 8.49 -4.73
C ASN A 230 -10.39 7.20 -5.57
N TYR A 231 -10.00 6.05 -5.00
CA TYR A 231 -9.68 4.85 -5.78
C TYR A 231 -10.51 3.61 -5.40
N GLY A 232 -11.77 3.82 -4.98
CA GLY A 232 -12.72 2.75 -4.73
C GLY A 232 -12.54 2.05 -3.38
N THR A 233 -13.09 0.83 -3.27
CA THR A 233 -13.03 0.04 -2.02
C THR A 233 -11.74 -0.79 -1.98
N LEU A 234 -10.94 -0.56 -0.94
CA LEU A 234 -9.63 -1.21 -0.81
C LEU A 234 -9.72 -2.53 -0.03
N THR A 235 -9.09 -3.57 -0.56
CA THR A 235 -8.95 -4.90 0.03
C THR A 235 -7.75 -4.98 0.98
N GLU A 236 -6.63 -4.35 0.62
CA GLU A 236 -5.39 -4.42 1.38
C GLU A 236 -4.71 -3.04 1.40
N LEU A 237 -4.17 -2.69 2.57
CA LEU A 237 -3.32 -1.54 2.78
C LEU A 237 -1.99 -2.07 3.30
N TRP A 238 -0.91 -1.89 2.53
CA TRP A 238 0.40 -2.42 2.86
C TRP A 238 1.37 -1.27 3.15
N PHE A 239 1.86 -1.20 4.38
CA PHE A 239 2.92 -0.25 4.76
C PHE A 239 4.28 -0.96 4.84
N ASP A 240 5.21 -0.57 3.97
CA ASP A 240 6.57 -1.14 3.98
C ASP A 240 7.31 -0.79 5.27
N GLY A 241 7.75 -1.80 6.00
CA GLY A 241 8.36 -1.64 7.32
C GLY A 241 7.41 -1.12 8.41
N GLY A 242 6.10 -1.04 8.14
CA GLY A 242 5.10 -0.50 9.06
C GLY A 242 4.96 1.02 8.96
N TYR A 243 4.68 1.68 10.07
CA TYR A 243 4.58 3.15 10.22
C TYR A 243 5.11 3.57 11.59
N SER A 244 5.43 4.86 11.74
CA SER A 244 5.98 5.37 13.00
C SER A 244 4.91 5.49 14.10
N ALA A 245 5.36 5.54 15.35
CA ALA A 245 4.47 5.82 16.47
C ALA A 245 3.76 7.19 16.35
N SER A 246 4.38 8.19 15.70
CA SER A 246 3.77 9.50 15.47
C SER A 246 2.67 9.49 14.41
N GLN A 247 2.73 8.54 13.48
CA GLN A 247 1.73 8.36 12.42
C GLN A 247 0.53 7.51 12.86
N MET A 248 0.73 6.59 13.82
CA MET A 248 -0.24 5.56 14.21
C MET A 248 -1.64 6.10 14.49
N GLU A 249 -1.77 7.08 15.39
CA GLU A 249 -3.09 7.61 15.78
C GLU A 249 -3.84 8.20 14.58
N LYS A 250 -3.16 9.00 13.75
CA LYS A 250 -3.75 9.62 12.56
C LYS A 250 -4.12 8.58 11.49
N ILE A 251 -3.31 7.53 11.33
CA ILE A 251 -3.61 6.40 10.43
C ILE A 251 -4.86 5.64 10.93
N GLU A 252 -4.95 5.37 12.23
CA GLU A 252 -6.12 4.71 12.83
C GLU A 252 -7.40 5.55 12.69
N GLU A 253 -7.31 6.87 12.87
CA GLU A 253 -8.43 7.78 12.62
C GLU A 253 -8.86 7.77 11.14
N LEU A 254 -7.89 7.72 10.23
CA LEU A 254 -8.15 7.65 8.79
C LEU A 254 -8.86 6.34 8.41
N LEU A 255 -8.41 5.21 8.96
CA LEU A 255 -9.04 3.89 8.80
C LEU A 255 -10.45 3.82 9.39
N GLN A 256 -10.76 4.63 10.39
CA GLN A 256 -12.12 4.69 10.95
C GLN A 256 -13.06 5.53 10.09
N ARG A 257 -12.51 6.45 9.29
CA ARG A 257 -13.27 7.38 8.46
C ARG A 257 -13.70 6.79 7.12
N TYR A 258 -12.87 5.92 6.52
CA TYR A 258 -13.07 5.33 5.19
C TYR A 258 -13.17 3.81 5.28
#